data_AF-A0A3D1VGJ0-F1
#
_entry.id   AF-A0A3D1VGJ0-F1
#
_cell.length_a   1.000
_cell.length_b   1.000
_cell.length_c   1.000
_cell.angle_alpha   90.00
_cell.angle_beta   90.00
_cell.angle_gamma   90.00
#
_symmetry.space_group_name_H-M   'P 1'
#
loop_
_entity.id
_entity.type
_entity.pdbx_description
1 polymer ?
#
loop_
_entity_poly.entity_id
_entity_poly.type
_entity_poly.pdbx_seq_one_letter_code
_entity_poly.pdbx_strand_id
1 'polypeptide(L)'
;MKPYNYFDDEEEQPQPSAHVRLAQLVAALQVNGAKLRRMVRRDEEIVEELRDYPNLRRAALKWLAVALFVLAVVIAIISFAVSLHNQSKWNERFCDQAGQVCTDYIAKYGACRWESMDERYGKKMARMTGVSYLRRMDFNGDGRDELLICYLEKGLYFFDIWGFDGKNFSKFYSANACYATGDGKLGSWVVLYHTGRRYQVGVCDPQKPTEVTLYAMRGKKFKKAGSCQYNVDTGVFSQNDKPNTEDFERLQLSCIRETRAEVLVDTVTAAMEEFNTKTTAEIEASLPDATLKKQAYYDVVDDLNRQYGSATYKTEGGIGYVDGLAVVEEIDFDGDGNKELLTVYRRQVKKTEKNDWTGEQTLINVPVYSLRVYNWNGSIAKCIFTRDQICQPFTDDEETAQNTQFYILRKSGKKTDLCFNAYRRESQSVYTAASRIFRLKGEQFSVVYDAKMEYEYGYKTYYLDGESVYESTFNTRGYTVPYFMNDAGYDAGVFTVVYLSGDKTHQDAIRSRVSTVEQHIQSLNDEYVPERLQNVN
;
A
#
# COMPACT_ATOMS: atom_id res chain seq x y z
N MET A 1 -11.55 53.79 28.32
CA MET A 1 -12.57 53.02 29.06
C MET A 1 -12.13 51.56 29.05
N LYS A 2 -11.85 50.98 30.22
CA LYS A 2 -11.74 49.53 30.41
C LYS A 2 -13.14 49.01 30.79
N PRO A 3 -13.57 47.83 30.32
CA PRO A 3 -14.49 47.02 31.09
C PRO A 3 -13.67 46.09 32.00
N TYR A 4 -13.86 46.29 33.30
CA TYR A 4 -13.54 45.30 34.33
C TYR A 4 -14.62 44.21 34.28
N ASN A 5 -14.22 42.94 34.33
CA ASN A 5 -15.07 41.89 34.88
C ASN A 5 -14.32 41.27 36.07
N TYR A 6 -14.91 41.48 37.24
CA TYR A 6 -14.74 40.70 38.46
C TYR A 6 -15.30 39.30 38.20
N PHE A 7 -14.57 38.24 38.57
CA PHE A 7 -15.02 37.04 39.28
C PHE A 7 -13.89 35.99 39.20
N ASP A 8 -13.50 35.51 40.38
CA ASP A 8 -12.61 34.38 40.71
C ASP A 8 -11.09 34.56 40.57
N ASP A 9 -10.56 35.30 41.54
CA ASP A 9 -9.18 35.17 42.02
C ASP A 9 -8.98 33.81 42.73
N GLU A 10 -8.49 32.81 42.01
CA GLU A 10 -7.46 31.92 42.57
C GLU A 10 -6.28 31.92 41.60
N GLU A 11 -5.24 32.70 41.93
CA GLU A 11 -3.92 32.52 41.33
C GLU A 11 -3.47 31.09 41.64
N GLU A 12 -3.58 30.19 40.67
CA GLU A 12 -2.85 28.93 40.66
C GLU A 12 -1.36 29.27 40.81
N GLN A 13 -0.85 29.16 42.03
CA GLN A 13 0.57 29.34 42.30
C GLN A 13 1.33 28.36 41.39
N PRO A 14 2.29 28.83 40.58
CA PRO A 14 3.02 27.97 39.67
C PRO A 14 3.72 26.89 40.48
N GLN A 15 3.33 25.63 40.25
CA GLN A 15 3.99 24.50 40.88
C GLN A 15 5.50 24.59 40.58
N PRO A 16 6.36 24.63 41.61
CA PRO A 16 7.80 24.78 41.39
C PRO A 16 8.32 23.58 40.61
N SER A 17 9.13 23.86 39.58
CA SER A 17 9.74 22.84 38.72
C SER A 17 10.56 21.84 39.56
N ALA A 18 10.74 20.61 39.05
CA ALA A 18 11.42 19.53 39.77
C ALA A 18 12.80 19.92 40.32
N HIS A 19 13.51 20.84 39.65
CA HIS A 19 14.79 21.39 40.12
C HIS A 19 14.65 22.29 41.36
N VAL A 20 13.58 23.08 41.46
CA VAL A 20 13.30 23.92 42.64
C VAL A 20 12.88 23.06 43.81
N ARG A 21 12.07 22.01 43.57
CA ARG A 21 11.71 21.03 44.61
C ARG A 21 12.93 20.27 45.12
N LEU A 22 13.85 19.87 44.23
CA LEU A 22 15.10 19.21 44.61
C LEU A 22 16.01 20.16 45.41
N ALA A 23 16.12 21.43 45.01
CA ALA A 23 16.88 22.45 45.73
C ALA A 23 16.28 22.75 47.13
N GLN A 24 14.96 22.81 47.24
CA GLN A 24 14.26 22.96 48.52
C GLN A 24 14.44 21.73 49.42
N LEU A 25 14.45 20.52 48.84
CA LEU A 25 14.69 19.27 49.57
C LEU A 25 16.15 19.16 50.04
N VAL A 26 17.11 19.59 49.22
CA VAL A 26 18.54 19.67 49.58
C VAL A 26 18.78 20.74 50.66
N ALA A 27 18.13 21.90 50.55
CA ALA A 27 18.20 22.94 51.58
C ALA A 27 17.56 22.48 52.90
N ALA A 28 16.43 21.78 52.86
CA ALA A 28 15.79 21.18 54.04
C ALA A 28 16.68 20.09 54.67
N LEU A 29 17.37 19.28 53.87
CA LEU A 29 18.35 18.29 54.33
C LEU A 29 19.60 18.95 54.96
N GLN A 30 20.08 20.08 54.42
CA GLN A 30 21.21 20.82 55.00
C GLN A 30 20.85 21.50 56.33
N VAL A 31 19.66 22.11 56.42
CA VAL A 31 19.15 22.71 57.66
C VAL A 31 18.87 21.65 58.73
N ASN A 32 18.31 20.50 58.35
CA ASN A 32 18.13 19.36 59.27
C ASN A 32 19.46 18.69 59.64
N GLY A 33 20.45 18.68 58.76
CA GLY A 33 21.82 18.23 59.05
C GLY A 33 22.53 19.11 60.09
N ALA A 34 22.28 20.42 60.09
CA ALA A 34 22.80 21.34 61.11
C ALA A 34 22.09 21.18 62.47
N LYS A 35 20.78 20.88 62.48
CA LYS A 35 20.04 20.49 63.69
C LYS A 35 20.50 19.14 64.25
N LEU A 36 20.78 18.16 63.39
CA LEU A 36 21.36 16.87 63.76
C LEU A 36 22.75 17.04 64.38
N ARG A 37 23.62 17.89 63.84
CA ARG A 37 24.92 18.20 64.46
C ARG A 37 24.81 18.85 65.84
N ARG A 38 23.75 19.64 66.11
CA ARG A 38 23.49 20.20 67.44
C ARG A 38 22.88 19.19 68.41
N MET A 39 22.12 18.20 67.93
CA MET A 39 21.64 17.06 68.73
C MET A 39 22.79 16.10 69.07
N VAL A 40 23.66 15.78 68.11
CA VAL A 40 24.84 14.92 68.32
C VAL A 40 25.83 15.51 69.33
N ARG A 41 25.92 16.84 69.45
CA ARG A 41 26.74 17.50 70.47
C ARG A 41 26.12 17.49 71.88
N ARG A 42 24.80 17.22 71.96
CA ARG A 42 24.07 17.03 73.23
C ARG A 42 24.02 15.54 73.63
N ASP A 43 24.34 14.63 72.70
CA ASP A 43 24.43 13.18 72.95
C ASP A 43 25.75 12.75 73.63
N GLU A 44 26.82 13.56 73.60
CA GLU A 44 28.06 13.26 74.34
C GLU A 44 27.82 13.19 75.87
N GLU A 45 26.93 14.03 76.42
CA GLU A 45 26.51 13.96 77.83
C GLU A 45 25.57 12.78 78.12
N ILE A 46 24.70 12.39 77.17
CA ILE A 46 23.77 11.25 77.34
C ILE A 46 24.49 9.90 77.24
N VAL A 47 25.58 9.83 76.47
CA VAL A 47 26.41 8.62 76.33
C VAL A 47 27.23 8.33 77.60
N GLU A 48 27.61 9.36 78.37
CA GLU A 48 28.25 9.18 79.69
C GLU A 48 27.28 8.67 80.76
N GLU A 49 26.01 9.09 80.73
CA GLU A 49 24.96 8.64 81.67
C GLU A 49 24.41 7.22 81.36
N LEU A 50 24.56 6.74 80.12
CA LEU A 50 24.13 5.39 79.69
C LEU A 50 25.11 4.27 80.07
N ARG A 51 26.23 4.57 80.72
CA ARG A 51 27.23 3.58 81.15
C ARG A 51 26.75 2.69 82.30
N ASP A 52 25.74 3.14 83.05
CA ASP A 52 25.21 2.46 84.24
C ASP A 52 23.96 1.58 83.99
N TYR A 53 23.40 1.54 82.77
CA TYR A 53 22.18 0.76 82.46
C TYR A 53 22.31 -0.11 81.18
N PRO A 54 22.77 -1.37 81.30
CA PRO A 54 23.04 -2.25 80.15
C PRO A 54 21.80 -2.60 79.30
N ASN A 55 20.59 -2.50 79.87
CA ASN A 55 19.34 -2.79 79.17
C ASN A 55 18.88 -1.63 78.26
N LEU A 56 19.16 -0.37 78.61
CA LEU A 56 18.80 0.80 77.82
C LEU A 56 19.67 0.93 76.56
N ARG A 57 20.97 0.62 76.67
CA ARG A 57 21.91 0.64 75.53
C ARG A 57 21.52 -0.39 74.46
N ARG A 58 21.10 -1.60 74.86
CA ARG A 58 20.57 -2.62 73.94
C ARG A 58 19.26 -2.20 73.28
N ALA A 59 18.38 -1.51 74.01
CA ALA A 59 17.13 -0.99 73.45
C ALA A 59 17.40 0.13 72.42
N ALA A 60 18.26 1.09 72.75
CA ALA A 60 18.64 2.19 71.86
C ALA A 60 19.30 1.68 70.56
N LEU A 61 20.20 0.69 70.65
CA LEU A 61 20.81 0.05 69.46
C LEU A 61 19.78 -0.67 68.59
N LYS A 62 18.79 -1.36 69.18
CA LYS A 62 17.69 -1.99 68.44
C LYS A 62 16.82 -0.96 67.73
N TRP A 63 16.46 0.13 68.41
CA TRP A 63 15.67 1.20 67.81
C TRP A 63 16.42 1.94 66.70
N LEU A 64 17.73 2.14 66.85
CA LEU A 64 18.58 2.72 65.81
C LEU A 64 18.72 1.79 64.59
N ALA A 65 18.84 0.47 64.80
CA ALA A 65 18.82 -0.52 63.73
C ALA A 65 17.47 -0.55 62.98
N VAL A 66 16.35 -0.46 63.71
CA VAL A 66 15.01 -0.35 63.12
C VAL A 66 14.87 0.94 62.31
N ALA A 67 15.36 2.08 62.83
CA ALA A 67 15.32 3.36 62.11
C ALA A 67 16.16 3.33 60.82
N LEU A 68 17.35 2.74 60.85
CA LEU A 68 18.20 2.55 59.66
C LEU A 68 17.55 1.59 58.65
N PHE A 69 16.91 0.53 59.12
CA PHE A 69 16.18 -0.40 58.25
C PHE A 69 14.98 0.30 57.57
N VAL A 70 14.19 1.08 58.32
CA VAL A 70 13.08 1.87 57.76
C VAL A 70 13.60 2.88 56.73
N LEU A 71 14.71 3.57 57.01
CA LEU A 71 15.32 4.49 56.06
C LEU A 71 15.76 3.79 54.77
N ALA A 72 16.38 2.61 54.87
CA ALA A 72 16.78 1.81 53.72
C ALA A 72 15.57 1.38 52.87
N VAL A 73 14.47 0.98 53.50
CA VAL A 73 13.22 0.63 52.80
C VAL A 73 12.64 1.86 52.08
N VAL A 74 12.61 3.03 52.72
CA VAL A 74 12.13 4.28 52.09
C VAL A 74 12.98 4.66 50.88
N ILE A 75 14.32 4.56 50.97
CA ILE A 75 15.21 4.82 49.84
C ILE A 75 14.98 3.82 48.70
N ALA A 76 14.76 2.55 49.01
CA ALA A 76 14.45 1.52 48.02
C ALA A 76 13.13 1.82 47.29
N ILE A 77 12.08 2.23 48.02
CA ILE A 77 10.79 2.61 47.44
C ILE A 77 10.93 3.85 46.54
N ILE A 78 11.63 4.89 46.99
CA ILE A 78 11.85 6.11 46.19
C ILE A 78 12.66 5.78 44.93
N SER A 79 13.73 5.00 45.07
CA SER A 79 14.57 4.58 43.93
C SER A 79 13.79 3.76 42.92
N PHE A 80 12.93 2.85 43.39
CA PHE A 80 12.03 2.06 42.56
C PHE A 80 10.99 2.94 41.86
N ALA A 81 10.35 3.88 42.56
CA ALA A 81 9.38 4.80 41.98
C ALA A 81 10.01 5.73 40.92
N VAL A 82 11.22 6.24 41.16
CA VAL A 82 11.98 7.02 40.17
C VAL A 82 12.35 6.17 38.96
N SER A 83 12.75 4.91 39.16
CA SER A 83 13.05 3.98 38.08
C SER A 83 11.81 3.71 37.21
N LEU A 84 10.66 3.45 37.83
CA LEU A 84 9.39 3.25 37.12
C LEU A 84 8.96 4.50 36.34
N HIS A 85 9.07 5.69 36.95
CA HIS A 85 8.73 6.95 36.29
C HIS A 85 9.64 7.24 35.09
N ASN A 86 10.94 6.97 35.22
CA ASN A 86 11.89 7.14 34.12
C ASN A 86 11.66 6.13 32.99
N GLN A 87 11.34 4.87 33.31
CA GLN A 87 10.97 3.88 32.30
C GLN A 87 9.69 4.27 31.55
N SER A 88 8.67 4.75 32.26
CA SER A 88 7.44 5.27 31.67
C SER A 88 7.70 6.40 30.67
N LYS A 89 8.51 7.40 31.03
CA LYS A 89 8.87 8.51 30.12
C LYS A 89 9.66 8.06 28.90
N TRP A 90 10.56 7.09 29.09
CA TRP A 90 11.33 6.53 27.99
C TRP A 90 10.44 5.75 27.03
N ASN A 91 9.48 5.00 27.58
CA ASN A 91 8.50 4.25 26.81
C ASN A 91 7.63 5.17 25.95
N GLU A 92 7.03 6.19 26.56
CA GLU A 92 6.21 7.19 25.87
C GLU A 92 7.00 7.85 24.72
N ARG A 93 8.24 8.27 25.01
CA ARG A 93 9.12 8.88 24.02
C ARG A 93 9.51 7.92 22.88
N PHE A 94 9.74 6.64 23.18
CA PHE A 94 10.00 5.64 22.15
C PHE A 94 8.77 5.46 21.27
N CYS A 95 7.60 5.25 21.86
CA CYS A 95 6.34 5.10 21.15
C CYS A 95 6.11 6.28 20.21
N ASP A 96 6.18 7.52 20.69
CA ASP A 96 5.95 8.71 19.86
C ASP A 96 6.90 8.80 18.65
N GLN A 97 8.20 8.52 18.85
CA GLN A 97 9.19 8.61 17.77
C GLN A 97 9.09 7.42 16.81
N ALA A 98 8.83 6.22 17.32
CA ALA A 98 8.58 5.03 16.50
C ALA A 98 7.31 5.20 15.67
N GLY A 99 6.22 5.73 16.27
CA GLY A 99 4.97 6.03 15.59
C GLY A 99 5.14 7.07 14.48
N GLN A 100 6.00 8.07 14.67
CA GLN A 100 6.35 9.01 13.61
C GLN A 100 7.08 8.31 12.45
N VAL A 101 8.06 7.44 12.72
CA VAL A 101 8.73 6.64 11.68
C VAL A 101 7.73 5.73 10.95
N CYS A 102 6.84 5.06 11.67
CA CYS A 102 5.78 4.25 11.07
C CYS A 102 4.88 5.08 10.16
N THR A 103 4.49 6.29 10.61
CA THR A 103 3.68 7.23 9.82
C THR A 103 4.38 7.59 8.50
N ASP A 104 5.67 7.96 8.57
CA ASP A 104 6.45 8.33 7.40
C ASP A 104 6.61 7.16 6.41
N TYR A 105 6.78 5.94 6.93
CA TYR A 105 6.91 4.74 6.10
C TYR A 105 5.58 4.35 5.47
N ILE A 106 4.46 4.43 6.19
CA ILE A 106 3.12 4.20 5.62
C ILE A 106 2.85 5.24 4.52
N ALA A 107 3.23 6.50 4.73
CA ALA A 107 3.03 7.53 3.72
C ALA A 107 3.87 7.31 2.46
N LYS A 108 5.05 6.70 2.61
CA LYS A 108 5.98 6.46 1.51
C LYS A 108 5.73 5.14 0.77
N TYR A 109 5.42 4.07 1.51
CA TYR A 109 5.37 2.70 1.02
C TYR A 109 3.95 2.12 1.03
N GLY A 110 3.00 2.78 1.67
CA GLY A 110 1.63 2.30 1.83
C GLY A 110 1.40 1.58 3.15
N ALA A 111 0.13 1.48 3.51
CA ALA A 111 -0.32 0.77 4.71
C ALA A 111 -0.12 -0.73 4.60
N CYS A 112 -0.04 -1.40 5.75
CA CYS A 112 0.00 -2.86 5.82
C CYS A 112 -1.27 -3.47 5.20
N ARG A 113 -1.11 -4.15 4.08
CA ARG A 113 -2.15 -4.93 3.42
C ARG A 113 -1.56 -6.28 2.98
N TRP A 114 -2.38 -7.11 2.38
CA TRP A 114 -1.90 -8.32 1.71
C TRP A 114 -2.66 -8.55 0.41
N GLU A 115 -2.01 -9.26 -0.50
CA GLU A 115 -2.57 -9.64 -1.80
C GLU A 115 -2.49 -11.17 -1.96
N SER A 116 -3.55 -11.78 -2.50
CA SER A 116 -3.52 -13.19 -2.88
C SER A 116 -2.48 -13.41 -3.99
N MET A 117 -1.75 -14.51 -3.88
CA MET A 117 -0.79 -14.96 -4.88
C MET A 117 -1.41 -16.04 -5.77
N ASP A 118 -0.87 -16.16 -6.98
CA ASP A 118 -1.26 -17.18 -7.95
C ASP A 118 -1.17 -18.61 -7.39
N GLU A 119 -2.09 -19.49 -7.80
CA GLU A 119 -2.15 -20.90 -7.38
C GLU A 119 -0.84 -21.67 -7.60
N ARG A 120 0.03 -21.23 -8.52
CA ARG A 120 1.34 -21.85 -8.76
C ARG A 120 2.29 -21.77 -7.57
N TYR A 121 2.12 -20.77 -6.70
CA TYR A 121 2.84 -20.67 -5.42
C TYR A 121 2.24 -21.58 -4.34
N GLY A 122 1.05 -22.13 -4.60
CA GLY A 122 0.23 -22.90 -3.68
C GLY A 122 -1.17 -22.31 -3.59
N LYS A 123 -2.16 -23.14 -3.21
CA LYS A 123 -3.52 -22.67 -3.00
C LYS A 123 -3.59 -21.73 -1.80
N LYS A 124 -4.25 -20.57 -1.96
CA LYS A 124 -4.47 -19.57 -0.90
C LYS A 124 -3.17 -19.05 -0.29
N MET A 125 -2.20 -18.78 -1.15
CA MET A 125 -0.97 -18.11 -0.77
C MET A 125 -1.14 -16.61 -0.91
N ALA A 126 -0.38 -15.84 -0.15
CA ALA A 126 -0.47 -14.40 -0.05
C ALA A 126 0.92 -13.79 0.15
N ARG A 127 1.00 -12.49 -0.13
CA ARG A 127 2.16 -11.64 0.14
C ARG A 127 1.73 -10.37 0.87
N MET A 128 2.54 -9.88 1.78
CA MET A 128 2.30 -8.59 2.47
C MET A 128 2.68 -7.42 1.55
N THR A 129 1.99 -6.29 1.64
CA THR A 129 2.27 -5.07 0.87
C THR A 129 2.44 -3.86 1.81
N GLY A 130 3.08 -2.79 1.31
CA GLY A 130 3.43 -1.62 2.10
C GLY A 130 4.27 -1.95 3.35
N VAL A 131 3.97 -1.30 4.49
CA VAL A 131 4.61 -1.59 5.78
C VAL A 131 4.17 -2.98 6.28
N SER A 132 4.98 -3.99 5.94
CA SER A 132 4.63 -5.41 6.03
C SER A 132 4.80 -6.02 7.42
N TYR A 133 5.63 -5.43 8.28
CA TYR A 133 5.81 -5.89 9.66
C TYR A 133 6.40 -4.81 10.56
N LEU A 134 6.00 -4.79 11.84
CA LEU A 134 6.50 -3.89 12.87
C LEU A 134 6.74 -4.66 14.16
N ARG A 135 7.86 -4.42 14.81
CA ARG A 135 8.11 -4.97 16.14
C ARG A 135 9.11 -4.14 16.92
N ARG A 136 8.85 -3.99 18.21
CA ARG A 136 9.79 -3.45 19.18
C ARG A 136 10.70 -4.55 19.72
N MET A 137 12.02 -4.35 19.69
CA MET A 137 13.01 -5.36 20.08
C MET A 137 14.28 -4.74 20.67
N ASP A 138 14.79 -5.27 21.78
CA ASP A 138 16.10 -4.91 22.35
C ASP A 138 17.23 -5.70 21.67
N PHE A 139 17.80 -5.17 20.57
CA PHE A 139 18.84 -5.88 19.81
C PHE A 139 20.16 -5.96 20.58
N ASN A 140 20.44 -5.00 21.44
CA ASN A 140 21.74 -4.86 22.09
C ASN A 140 21.75 -5.34 23.57
N GLY A 141 20.58 -5.65 24.12
CA GLY A 141 20.37 -6.18 25.47
C GLY A 141 20.60 -5.16 26.59
N ASP A 142 20.45 -3.86 26.32
CA ASP A 142 20.64 -2.78 27.30
C ASP A 142 19.35 -2.37 28.03
N GLY A 143 18.22 -3.02 27.72
CA GLY A 143 16.91 -2.73 28.28
C GLY A 143 16.19 -1.56 27.61
N ARG A 144 16.72 -1.04 26.49
CA ARG A 144 16.06 -0.06 25.63
C ARG A 144 15.82 -0.69 24.28
N ASP A 145 14.57 -0.68 23.86
CA ASP A 145 14.21 -1.30 22.61
C ASP A 145 14.51 -0.40 21.41
N GLU A 146 14.76 -1.06 20.28
CA GLU A 146 14.77 -0.50 18.94
C GLU A 146 13.51 -0.92 18.17
N LEU A 147 13.17 -0.16 17.14
CA LEU A 147 12.09 -0.47 16.22
C LEU A 147 12.65 -1.28 15.04
N LEU A 148 12.09 -2.46 14.79
CA LEU A 148 12.20 -3.20 13.53
C LEU A 148 10.98 -2.88 12.66
N ILE A 149 11.22 -2.37 11.45
CA ILE A 149 10.18 -2.13 10.45
C ILE A 149 10.54 -2.86 9.16
N CYS A 150 9.60 -3.66 8.63
CA CYS A 150 9.73 -4.32 7.34
C CYS A 150 8.74 -3.69 6.36
N TYR A 151 9.14 -3.53 5.11
CA TYR A 151 8.32 -2.89 4.09
C TYR A 151 8.62 -3.46 2.70
N LEU A 152 7.64 -3.40 1.82
CA LEU A 152 7.79 -3.71 0.40
C LEU A 152 8.17 -2.43 -0.34
N GLU A 153 9.18 -2.50 -1.21
CA GLU A 153 9.54 -1.41 -2.12
C GLU A 153 9.93 -2.04 -3.46
N LYS A 154 9.20 -1.68 -4.54
CA LYS A 154 9.49 -2.13 -5.92
C LYS A 154 9.61 -3.65 -6.06
N GLY A 155 8.73 -4.38 -5.37
CA GLY A 155 8.68 -5.84 -5.41
C GLY A 155 9.74 -6.57 -4.57
N LEU A 156 10.58 -5.84 -3.82
CA LEU A 156 11.55 -6.42 -2.88
C LEU A 156 11.24 -6.00 -1.45
N TYR A 157 11.36 -6.94 -0.51
CA TYR A 157 11.19 -6.63 0.90
C TYR A 157 12.49 -6.12 1.51
N PHE A 158 12.37 -5.08 2.32
CA PHE A 158 13.43 -4.49 3.10
C PHE A 158 13.05 -4.52 4.57
N PHE A 159 14.07 -4.43 5.43
CA PHE A 159 13.86 -4.14 6.84
C PHE A 159 14.88 -3.11 7.32
N ASP A 160 14.39 -2.20 8.15
CA ASP A 160 15.18 -1.16 8.78
C ASP A 160 15.08 -1.29 10.30
N ILE A 161 16.15 -0.92 11.00
CA ILE A 161 16.21 -0.90 12.46
C ILE A 161 16.49 0.52 12.92
N TRP A 162 15.63 1.06 13.78
CA TRP A 162 15.72 2.42 14.30
C TRP A 162 15.90 2.41 15.82
N GLY A 163 16.74 3.29 16.32
CA GLY A 163 16.96 3.44 17.76
C GLY A 163 17.49 4.82 18.11
N PHE A 164 17.65 5.07 19.42
CA PHE A 164 18.07 6.38 19.90
C PHE A 164 19.59 6.58 19.82
N ASP A 165 20.01 7.52 18.97
CA ASP A 165 21.30 8.18 19.08
C ASP A 165 21.18 9.42 20.00
N GLY A 166 21.35 9.19 21.31
CA GLY A 166 21.26 10.24 22.31
C GLY A 166 19.85 10.82 22.40
N LYS A 167 19.63 12.00 21.80
CA LYS A 167 18.29 12.61 21.72
C LYS A 167 17.56 12.32 20.41
N ASN A 168 18.25 11.84 19.38
CA ASN A 168 17.64 11.65 18.06
C ASN A 168 17.23 10.19 17.89
N PHE A 169 16.06 9.95 17.29
CA PHE A 169 15.68 8.63 16.84
C PHE A 169 16.17 8.47 15.40
N SER A 170 17.00 7.46 15.15
CA SER A 170 17.75 7.35 13.90
C SER A 170 17.91 5.91 13.45
N LYS A 171 18.02 5.73 12.14
CA LYS A 171 18.23 4.42 11.52
C LYS A 171 19.64 3.90 11.78
N PHE A 172 19.74 2.74 12.40
CA PHE A 172 20.99 2.03 12.70
C PHE A 172 21.35 0.97 11.66
N TYR A 173 20.35 0.42 10.97
CA TYR A 173 20.55 -0.62 9.98
C TYR A 173 19.46 -0.62 8.92
N SER A 174 19.82 -1.10 7.73
CA SER A 174 18.94 -1.28 6.58
C SER A 174 19.49 -2.43 5.75
N ALA A 175 18.64 -3.38 5.39
CA ALA A 175 19.00 -4.49 4.53
C ALA A 175 17.76 -5.06 3.80
N ASN A 176 18.01 -5.82 2.75
CA ASN A 176 16.96 -6.60 2.11
C ASN A 176 16.59 -7.78 3.02
N ALA A 177 15.31 -8.15 3.02
CA ALA A 177 14.91 -9.45 3.53
C ALA A 177 15.58 -10.57 2.71
N CYS A 178 15.75 -11.74 3.31
CA CYS A 178 16.23 -12.92 2.62
C CYS A 178 15.23 -13.36 1.55
N TYR A 179 15.73 -13.74 0.38
CA TYR A 179 14.96 -14.34 -0.72
C TYR A 179 15.88 -15.24 -1.54
N ALA A 180 15.30 -16.05 -2.44
CA ALA A 180 16.06 -16.94 -3.33
C ALA A 180 15.84 -16.55 -4.80
N THR A 181 16.94 -16.45 -5.56
CA THR A 181 16.89 -16.28 -7.02
C THR A 181 16.57 -17.62 -7.67
N GLY A 182 15.53 -17.67 -8.50
CA GLY A 182 15.13 -18.90 -9.21
C GLY A 182 14.26 -19.87 -8.41
N ASP A 183 13.87 -19.53 -7.18
CA ASP A 183 12.86 -20.28 -6.43
C ASP A 183 11.88 -19.31 -5.75
N GLY A 184 10.90 -18.86 -6.52
CA GLY A 184 9.86 -17.94 -6.05
C GLY A 184 8.95 -18.54 -4.97
N LYS A 185 8.95 -19.87 -4.76
CA LYS A 185 8.08 -20.52 -3.75
C LYS A 185 8.63 -20.40 -2.34
N LEU A 186 9.93 -20.14 -2.20
CA LEU A 186 10.54 -19.85 -0.91
C LEU A 186 10.07 -18.51 -0.31
N GLY A 187 9.56 -17.61 -1.16
CA GLY A 187 9.13 -16.27 -0.78
C GLY A 187 10.27 -15.43 -0.20
N SER A 188 9.92 -14.44 0.60
CA SER A 188 10.85 -13.52 1.27
C SER A 188 10.64 -13.58 2.78
N TRP A 189 11.74 -13.51 3.53
CA TRP A 189 11.70 -13.61 4.99
C TRP A 189 12.81 -12.82 5.69
N VAL A 190 12.55 -12.43 6.93
CA VAL A 190 13.55 -11.86 7.83
C VAL A 190 13.98 -12.93 8.83
N VAL A 191 15.28 -12.99 9.10
CA VAL A 191 15.86 -13.93 10.08
C VAL A 191 16.20 -13.16 11.34
N LEU A 192 15.62 -13.58 12.47
CA LEU A 192 15.95 -13.06 13.79
C LEU A 192 16.59 -14.19 14.60
N TYR A 193 17.74 -13.92 15.21
CA TYR A 193 18.45 -14.88 16.04
C TYR A 193 18.57 -14.34 17.46
N HIS A 194 17.94 -15.03 18.40
CA HIS A 194 17.95 -14.69 19.81
C HIS A 194 19.20 -15.30 20.47
N THR A 195 20.02 -14.47 21.12
CA THR A 195 21.21 -14.92 21.84
C THR A 195 21.18 -14.38 23.28
N GLY A 196 20.54 -15.13 24.18
CA GLY A 196 20.46 -14.80 25.59
C GLY A 196 19.50 -13.64 25.91
N ARG A 197 19.99 -12.39 25.84
CA ARG A 197 19.18 -11.16 26.05
C ARG A 197 19.25 -10.20 24.86
N ARG A 198 19.74 -10.66 23.71
CA ARG A 198 20.04 -9.84 22.55
C ARG A 198 19.48 -10.48 21.31
N TYR A 199 19.22 -9.66 20.29
CA TYR A 199 18.82 -10.14 18.98
C TYR A 199 19.87 -9.82 17.92
N GLN A 200 20.00 -10.71 16.95
CA GLN A 200 20.78 -10.53 15.75
C GLN A 200 19.85 -10.65 14.54
N VAL A 201 20.23 -10.02 13.43
CA VAL A 201 19.52 -10.15 12.16
C VAL A 201 20.35 -10.96 11.17
N GLY A 202 19.69 -11.82 10.41
CA GLY A 202 20.32 -12.58 9.34
C GLY A 202 20.04 -11.97 7.97
N VAL A 203 21.06 -12.00 7.10
CA VAL A 203 20.98 -11.62 5.68
C VAL A 203 21.63 -12.73 4.86
N CYS A 204 21.00 -13.14 3.75
CA CYS A 204 21.56 -14.11 2.81
C CYS A 204 21.90 -13.47 1.46
N ASP A 205 22.77 -14.15 0.71
CA ASP A 205 22.94 -13.90 -0.72
C ASP A 205 21.76 -14.55 -1.47
N PRO A 206 21.02 -13.83 -2.32
CA PRO A 206 19.92 -14.40 -3.09
C PRO A 206 20.29 -15.59 -3.97
N GLN A 207 21.55 -15.72 -4.40
CA GLN A 207 22.03 -16.86 -5.17
C GLN A 207 22.37 -18.07 -4.29
N LYS A 208 22.57 -17.85 -2.99
CA LYS A 208 22.91 -18.85 -1.99
C LYS A 208 22.09 -18.64 -0.70
N PRO A 209 20.76 -18.82 -0.78
CA PRO A 209 19.86 -18.53 0.34
C PRO A 209 20.09 -19.44 1.56
N THR A 210 20.83 -20.54 1.39
CA THR A 210 21.23 -21.46 2.45
C THR A 210 22.32 -20.91 3.36
N GLU A 211 23.10 -19.91 2.91
CA GLU A 211 24.17 -19.31 3.71
C GLU A 211 23.70 -17.96 4.28
N VAL A 212 23.47 -17.91 5.60
CA VAL A 212 22.97 -16.71 6.27
C VAL A 212 24.08 -16.09 7.11
N THR A 213 24.35 -14.81 6.86
CA THR A 213 25.27 -14.00 7.67
C THR A 213 24.51 -13.28 8.78
N LEU A 214 24.98 -13.42 10.02
CA LEU A 214 24.36 -12.81 11.19
C LEU A 214 25.06 -11.50 11.56
N TYR A 215 24.25 -10.48 11.85
CA TYR A 215 24.68 -9.15 12.26
C TYR A 215 24.12 -8.82 13.65
N ALA A 216 25.01 -8.42 14.55
CA ALA A 216 24.66 -7.99 15.90
C ALA A 216 24.87 -6.49 16.06
N MET A 217 24.01 -5.86 16.85
CA MET A 217 24.18 -4.46 17.21
C MET A 217 25.37 -4.29 18.15
N ARG A 218 26.31 -3.41 17.78
CA ARG A 218 27.48 -3.03 18.58
C ARG A 218 27.58 -1.51 18.65
N GLY A 219 27.12 -0.93 19.77
CA GLY A 219 26.84 0.50 19.82
C GLY A 219 25.66 0.81 18.90
N LYS A 220 25.79 1.81 18.04
CA LYS A 220 24.71 2.29 17.15
C LYS A 220 24.81 1.77 15.71
N LYS A 221 25.52 0.65 15.53
CA LYS A 221 25.79 0.05 14.22
C LYS A 221 25.72 -1.46 14.32
N PHE A 222 25.24 -2.10 13.26
CA PHE A 222 25.25 -3.54 13.12
C PHE A 222 26.59 -4.00 12.52
N LYS A 223 27.17 -5.03 13.11
CA LYS A 223 28.44 -5.62 12.67
C LYS A 223 28.28 -7.13 12.54
N LYS A 224 28.95 -7.72 11.54
CA LYS A 224 28.99 -9.17 11.34
C LYS A 224 29.42 -9.85 12.64
N ALA A 225 28.62 -10.79 13.10
CA ALA A 225 28.80 -11.52 14.35
C ALA A 225 29.02 -13.02 14.13
N GLY A 226 28.46 -13.58 13.05
CA GLY A 226 28.60 -14.99 12.72
C GLY A 226 27.90 -15.35 11.42
N SER A 227 27.66 -16.65 11.24
CA SER A 227 26.88 -17.19 10.14
C SER A 227 26.18 -18.47 10.58
N CYS A 228 25.09 -18.82 9.91
CA CYS A 228 24.40 -20.08 10.05
C CYS A 228 24.04 -20.65 8.68
N GLN A 229 23.72 -21.94 8.65
CA GLN A 229 23.17 -22.59 7.46
C GLN A 229 21.64 -22.63 7.60
N TYR A 230 20.94 -22.50 6.49
CA TYR A 230 19.50 -22.55 6.38
C TYR A 230 19.10 -23.67 5.43
N ASN A 231 18.28 -24.60 5.91
CA ASN A 231 17.74 -25.66 5.11
C ASN A 231 16.41 -25.21 4.50
N VAL A 232 16.40 -25.00 3.18
CA VAL A 232 15.23 -24.49 2.43
C VAL A 232 14.03 -25.44 2.47
N ASP A 233 14.26 -26.75 2.53
CA ASP A 233 13.21 -27.77 2.49
C ASP A 233 12.46 -27.89 3.83
N THR A 234 13.21 -27.80 4.92
CA THR A 234 12.69 -27.97 6.29
C THR A 234 12.39 -26.64 6.99
N GLY A 235 12.96 -25.54 6.50
CA GLY A 235 12.87 -24.23 7.13
C GLY A 235 13.70 -24.07 8.41
N VAL A 236 14.62 -25.02 8.68
CA VAL A 236 15.40 -25.08 9.92
C VAL A 236 16.79 -24.46 9.73
N PHE A 237 17.22 -23.65 10.69
CA PHE A 237 18.57 -23.12 10.75
C PHE A 237 19.51 -24.07 11.49
N SER A 238 20.78 -24.05 11.15
CA SER A 238 21.82 -24.81 11.87
C SER A 238 23.07 -23.98 12.10
N GLN A 239 23.70 -24.20 13.25
CA GLN A 239 25.00 -23.65 13.62
C GLN A 239 25.94 -24.80 13.94
N ASN A 240 27.14 -24.80 13.35
CA ASN A 240 28.11 -25.90 13.48
C ASN A 240 27.49 -27.28 13.21
N ASP A 241 26.72 -27.39 12.12
CA ASP A 241 26.01 -28.59 11.68
C ASP A 241 24.96 -29.16 12.65
N LYS A 242 24.56 -28.38 13.67
CA LYS A 242 23.49 -28.73 14.61
C LYS A 242 22.24 -27.91 14.33
N PRO A 243 21.07 -28.55 14.11
CA PRO A 243 19.80 -27.84 13.98
C PRO A 243 19.51 -26.98 15.21
N ASN A 244 19.00 -25.77 14.99
CA ASN A 244 18.57 -24.84 16.02
C ASN A 244 17.22 -24.23 15.62
N THR A 245 16.16 -24.72 16.27
CA THR A 245 14.78 -24.26 16.06
C THR A 245 14.26 -23.38 17.20
N GLU A 246 15.02 -23.26 18.29
CA GLU A 246 14.56 -22.55 19.50
C GLU A 246 15.01 -21.08 19.48
N ASP A 247 16.22 -20.81 18.99
CA ASP A 247 16.79 -19.47 19.02
C ASP A 247 16.52 -18.67 17.74
N PHE A 248 16.14 -19.33 16.65
CA PHE A 248 15.87 -18.70 15.37
C PHE A 248 14.39 -18.48 15.15
N GLU A 249 14.03 -17.27 14.76
CA GLU A 249 12.72 -16.90 14.26
C GLU A 249 12.82 -16.55 12.76
N ARG A 250 11.96 -17.17 11.97
CA ARG A 250 11.77 -16.86 10.55
C ARG A 250 10.47 -16.08 10.38
N LEU A 251 10.60 -14.79 10.11
CA LEU A 251 9.47 -13.93 9.79
C LEU A 251 9.24 -13.96 8.27
N GLN A 252 8.28 -14.76 7.82
CA GLN A 252 7.91 -14.84 6.40
C GLN A 252 6.99 -13.67 6.00
N LEU A 253 7.32 -12.98 4.90
CA LEU A 253 6.60 -11.81 4.39
C LEU A 253 5.84 -12.07 3.07
N SER A 254 6.26 -13.10 2.31
CA SER A 254 5.57 -13.54 1.10
C SER A 254 5.57 -15.05 0.97
N CYS A 255 4.71 -15.60 0.10
CA CYS A 255 4.41 -17.03 0.08
C CYS A 255 3.98 -17.54 1.47
N ILE A 256 3.09 -16.78 2.12
CA ILE A 256 2.41 -17.17 3.36
C ILE A 256 0.98 -17.58 3.05
N ARG A 257 0.31 -18.33 3.93
CA ARG A 257 -1.13 -18.57 3.79
C ARG A 257 -1.90 -17.26 3.99
N GLU A 258 -3.01 -17.08 3.28
CA GLU A 258 -3.91 -15.92 3.48
C GLU A 258 -4.27 -15.70 4.95
N THR A 259 -4.61 -16.78 5.67
CA THR A 259 -4.91 -16.70 7.12
C THR A 259 -3.73 -16.24 7.96
N ARG A 260 -2.49 -16.48 7.52
CA ARG A 260 -1.30 -15.97 8.20
C ARG A 260 -1.04 -14.50 7.85
N ALA A 261 -1.38 -14.09 6.63
CA ALA A 261 -1.31 -12.69 6.22
C ALA A 261 -2.28 -11.82 7.03
N GLU A 262 -3.51 -12.30 7.25
CA GLU A 262 -4.49 -11.65 8.15
C GLU A 262 -3.92 -11.44 9.56
N VAL A 263 -3.31 -12.48 10.15
CA VAL A 263 -2.67 -12.38 11.47
C VAL A 263 -1.51 -11.39 11.48
N LEU A 264 -0.76 -11.26 10.38
CA LEU A 264 0.31 -10.26 10.28
C LEU A 264 -0.25 -8.84 10.20
N VAL A 265 -1.36 -8.63 9.48
CA VAL A 265 -2.06 -7.32 9.48
C VAL A 265 -2.51 -6.95 10.90
N ASP A 266 -3.10 -7.90 11.64
CA ASP A 266 -3.50 -7.67 13.04
C ASP A 266 -2.29 -7.35 13.93
N THR A 267 -1.17 -8.06 13.73
CA THR A 267 0.07 -7.83 14.48
C THR A 267 0.63 -6.43 14.22
N VAL A 268 0.64 -6.00 12.95
CA VAL A 268 1.08 -4.64 12.58
C VAL A 268 0.15 -3.59 13.15
N THR A 269 -1.16 -3.83 13.10
CA THR A 269 -2.16 -2.91 13.66
C THR A 269 -1.97 -2.75 15.17
N ALA A 270 -1.80 -3.85 15.91
CA ALA A 270 -1.52 -3.81 17.34
C ALA A 270 -0.20 -3.09 17.68
N ALA A 271 0.85 -3.29 16.88
CA ALA A 271 2.11 -2.57 17.04
C ALA A 271 1.95 -1.07 16.76
N MET A 272 1.16 -0.69 15.76
CA MET A 272 0.86 0.72 15.47
C MET A 272 0.13 1.40 16.63
N GLU A 273 -0.84 0.70 17.24
CA GLU A 273 -1.55 1.15 18.44
C GLU A 273 -0.59 1.31 19.64
N GLU A 274 0.34 0.37 19.84
CA GLU A 274 1.39 0.49 20.88
C GLU A 274 2.24 1.76 20.68
N PHE A 275 2.55 2.12 19.44
CA PHE A 275 3.43 3.24 19.12
C PHE A 275 2.72 4.60 19.03
N ASN A 276 1.49 4.74 19.52
CA ASN A 276 0.70 5.98 19.39
C ASN A 276 0.65 6.50 17.94
N THR A 277 0.69 5.59 16.97
CA THR A 277 0.71 5.98 15.55
C THR A 277 -0.65 6.58 15.20
N LYS A 278 -0.66 7.59 14.33
CA LYS A 278 -1.92 8.02 13.71
C LYS A 278 -2.60 6.83 13.06
N THR A 279 -3.93 6.81 13.05
CA THR A 279 -4.66 5.74 12.38
C THR A 279 -4.30 5.74 10.89
N THR A 280 -4.33 4.57 10.26
CA THR A 280 -4.07 4.45 8.81
C THR A 280 -4.94 5.42 8.00
N ALA A 281 -6.21 5.58 8.39
CA ALA A 281 -7.13 6.52 7.75
C ALA A 281 -6.68 7.98 7.87
N GLU A 282 -6.15 8.40 9.03
CA GLU A 282 -5.60 9.76 9.21
C GLU A 282 -4.32 9.98 8.42
N ILE A 283 -3.49 8.93 8.27
CA ILE A 283 -2.26 9.00 7.47
C ILE A 283 -2.62 9.10 5.99
N GLU A 284 -3.50 8.22 5.50
CA GLU A 284 -4.00 8.24 4.12
C GLU A 284 -4.65 9.59 3.80
N ALA A 285 -5.49 10.13 4.69
CA ALA A 285 -6.09 11.46 4.52
C ALA A 285 -5.07 12.63 4.50
N SER A 286 -3.84 12.41 4.97
CA SER A 286 -2.75 13.39 4.94
C SER A 286 -1.81 13.23 3.74
N LEU A 287 -2.01 12.21 2.90
CA LEU A 287 -1.20 11.98 1.71
C LEU A 287 -1.46 13.05 0.65
N PRO A 288 -0.45 13.38 -0.18
CA PRO A 288 -0.67 14.26 -1.31
C PRO A 288 -1.77 13.71 -2.23
N ASP A 289 -2.59 14.61 -2.77
CA ASP A 289 -3.67 14.30 -3.72
C ASP A 289 -3.23 13.36 -4.86
N ALA A 290 -2.00 13.55 -5.36
CA ALA A 290 -1.44 12.70 -6.41
C ALA A 290 -1.29 11.23 -5.97
N THR A 291 -0.90 10.98 -4.72
CA THR A 291 -0.76 9.62 -4.16
C THR A 291 -2.14 9.00 -3.94
N LEU A 292 -3.07 9.77 -3.36
CA LEU A 292 -4.45 9.32 -3.13
C LEU A 292 -5.17 8.97 -4.44
N LYS A 293 -4.97 9.79 -5.48
CA LYS A 293 -5.49 9.54 -6.82
C LYS A 293 -4.96 8.24 -7.39
N LYS A 294 -3.64 8.02 -7.33
CA LYS A 294 -3.01 6.78 -7.81
C LYS A 294 -3.55 5.56 -7.08
N GLN A 295 -3.69 5.63 -5.75
CA GLN A 295 -4.24 4.56 -4.94
C GLN A 295 -5.69 4.26 -5.33
N ALA A 296 -6.54 5.29 -5.45
CA ALA A 296 -7.94 5.13 -5.86
C ALA A 296 -8.09 4.54 -7.27
N TYR A 297 -7.20 4.91 -8.20
CA TYR A 297 -7.15 4.32 -9.54
C TYR A 297 -6.63 2.88 -9.54
N TYR A 298 -5.62 2.58 -8.72
CA TYR A 298 -5.13 1.22 -8.55
C TYR A 298 -6.20 0.31 -7.95
N ASP A 299 -6.96 0.77 -6.97
CA ASP A 299 -8.06 -0.02 -6.38
C ASP A 299 -9.11 -0.40 -7.45
N VAL A 300 -9.42 0.50 -8.38
CA VAL A 300 -10.29 0.19 -9.54
C VAL A 300 -9.65 -0.86 -10.46
N VAL A 301 -8.36 -0.72 -10.75
CA VAL A 301 -7.62 -1.66 -11.60
C VAL A 301 -7.56 -3.05 -10.96
N ASP A 302 -7.28 -3.13 -9.65
CA ASP A 302 -7.22 -4.37 -8.90
C ASP A 302 -8.58 -5.08 -8.86
N ASP A 303 -9.68 -4.35 -8.64
CA ASP A 303 -11.04 -4.90 -8.72
C ASP A 303 -11.35 -5.47 -10.12
N LEU A 304 -11.00 -4.72 -11.18
CA LEU A 304 -11.19 -5.19 -12.56
C LEU A 304 -10.32 -6.39 -12.90
N ASN A 305 -9.08 -6.45 -12.42
CA ASN A 305 -8.20 -7.62 -12.58
C ASN A 305 -8.76 -8.85 -11.84
N ARG A 306 -9.27 -8.69 -10.62
CA ARG A 306 -9.93 -9.78 -9.89
C ARG A 306 -11.20 -10.26 -10.59
N GLN A 307 -11.96 -9.34 -11.18
CA GLN A 307 -13.23 -9.67 -11.82
C GLN A 307 -13.08 -10.28 -13.22
N TYR A 308 -12.12 -9.80 -14.02
CA TYR A 308 -12.01 -10.15 -15.44
C TYR A 308 -10.68 -10.81 -15.82
N GLY A 309 -9.70 -10.82 -14.91
CA GLY A 309 -8.35 -11.32 -15.14
C GLY A 309 -7.37 -10.25 -15.62
N SER A 310 -6.08 -10.52 -15.45
CA SER A 310 -4.99 -9.66 -15.92
C SER A 310 -4.85 -9.66 -17.45
N ALA A 311 -4.32 -8.57 -17.99
CA ALA A 311 -4.08 -8.40 -19.43
C ALA A 311 -3.24 -9.56 -20.00
N THR A 312 -3.81 -10.34 -20.92
CA THR A 312 -3.10 -11.47 -21.54
C THR A 312 -3.32 -11.52 -23.03
N TYR A 313 -2.25 -11.60 -23.82
CA TYR A 313 -2.37 -11.80 -25.26
C TYR A 313 -2.73 -13.25 -25.57
N LYS A 314 -3.80 -13.45 -26.35
CA LYS A 314 -4.23 -14.76 -26.84
C LYS A 314 -4.39 -14.75 -28.35
N THR A 315 -4.37 -15.93 -28.96
CA THR A 315 -4.61 -16.10 -30.39
C THR A 315 -5.46 -17.34 -30.62
N GLU A 316 -6.55 -17.19 -31.37
CA GLU A 316 -7.50 -18.25 -31.66
C GLU A 316 -8.04 -18.05 -33.08
N GLY A 317 -8.08 -19.11 -33.90
CA GLY A 317 -8.56 -18.99 -35.30
C GLY A 317 -7.77 -18.01 -36.18
N GLY A 318 -6.52 -17.67 -35.83
CA GLY A 318 -5.73 -16.64 -36.52
C GLY A 318 -6.03 -15.20 -36.09
N ILE A 319 -6.93 -15.00 -35.12
CA ILE A 319 -7.27 -13.71 -34.53
C ILE A 319 -6.50 -13.53 -33.24
N GLY A 320 -5.75 -12.44 -33.13
CA GLY A 320 -5.11 -12.04 -31.88
C GLY A 320 -6.02 -11.14 -31.07
N TYR A 321 -6.03 -11.29 -29.74
CA TYR A 321 -6.82 -10.45 -28.85
C TYR A 321 -6.19 -10.33 -27.46
N VAL A 322 -6.58 -9.28 -26.71
CA VAL A 322 -6.19 -9.12 -25.29
C VAL A 322 -7.34 -9.60 -24.39
N ASP A 323 -7.08 -10.64 -23.61
CA ASP A 323 -8.01 -11.13 -22.59
C ASP A 323 -7.86 -10.36 -21.28
N GLY A 324 -8.91 -10.35 -20.45
CA GLY A 324 -8.92 -9.65 -19.17
C GLY A 324 -8.97 -8.12 -19.28
N LEU A 325 -8.25 -7.42 -18.40
CA LEU A 325 -8.12 -5.96 -18.40
C LEU A 325 -7.20 -5.50 -19.55
N ALA A 326 -7.79 -5.21 -20.70
CA ALA A 326 -7.08 -4.93 -21.95
C ALA A 326 -6.49 -3.52 -22.08
N VAL A 327 -6.98 -2.55 -21.30
CA VAL A 327 -6.50 -1.15 -21.31
C VAL A 327 -6.57 -0.58 -19.90
N VAL A 328 -5.49 0.11 -19.51
CA VAL A 328 -5.39 0.99 -18.35
C VAL A 328 -4.58 2.18 -18.84
N GLU A 329 -5.15 3.37 -18.93
CA GLU A 329 -4.46 4.59 -19.38
C GLU A 329 -4.95 5.82 -18.62
N GLU A 330 -4.03 6.70 -18.23
CA GLU A 330 -4.38 8.02 -17.70
C GLU A 330 -4.42 9.04 -18.85
N ILE A 331 -5.60 9.58 -19.15
CA ILE A 331 -5.86 10.50 -20.26
C ILE A 331 -6.51 11.77 -19.72
N ASP A 332 -5.99 12.92 -20.10
CA ASP A 332 -6.60 14.23 -19.83
C ASP A 332 -7.72 14.49 -20.85
N PHE A 333 -8.96 14.09 -20.52
CA PHE A 333 -10.08 14.23 -21.45
C PHE A 333 -10.57 15.67 -21.53
N ASP A 334 -10.61 16.42 -20.42
CA ASP A 334 -11.14 17.78 -20.41
C ASP A 334 -10.08 18.89 -20.53
N GLY A 335 -8.80 18.55 -20.47
CA GLY A 335 -7.66 19.44 -20.67
C GLY A 335 -7.29 20.26 -19.44
N ASP A 336 -7.73 19.86 -18.24
CA ASP A 336 -7.46 20.56 -16.98
C ASP A 336 -6.11 20.17 -16.33
N GLY A 337 -5.43 19.14 -16.86
CA GLY A 337 -4.18 18.59 -16.34
C GLY A 337 -4.36 17.43 -15.35
N ASN A 338 -5.59 17.15 -14.91
CA ASN A 338 -5.96 16.08 -13.97
C ASN A 338 -6.48 14.84 -14.70
N LYS A 339 -5.61 14.16 -15.44
CA LYS A 339 -5.92 12.92 -16.20
C LYS A 339 -6.93 11.95 -15.55
N GLU A 340 -7.98 11.57 -16.27
CA GLU A 340 -8.90 10.50 -15.89
C GLU A 340 -8.34 9.12 -16.25
N LEU A 341 -8.80 8.09 -15.54
CA LEU A 341 -8.45 6.71 -15.83
C LEU A 341 -9.41 6.11 -16.87
N LEU A 342 -8.89 5.77 -18.04
CA LEU A 342 -9.57 4.95 -19.04
C LEU A 342 -9.24 3.47 -18.79
N THR A 343 -10.28 2.64 -18.69
CA THR A 343 -10.14 1.18 -18.68
C THR A 343 -10.97 0.52 -19.78
N VAL A 344 -10.44 -0.56 -20.34
CA VAL A 344 -11.19 -1.44 -21.25
C VAL A 344 -10.91 -2.88 -20.85
N TYR A 345 -11.95 -3.68 -20.67
CA TYR A 345 -11.83 -5.07 -20.24
C TYR A 345 -12.73 -5.97 -21.07
N ARG A 346 -12.28 -7.22 -21.26
CA ARG A 346 -13.01 -8.25 -22.00
C ARG A 346 -13.90 -9.03 -21.04
N ARG A 347 -15.17 -9.20 -21.39
CA ARG A 347 -16.13 -10.01 -20.61
C ARG A 347 -17.00 -10.86 -21.52
N GLN A 348 -17.57 -11.92 -20.96
CA GLN A 348 -18.55 -12.74 -21.65
C GLN A 348 -19.95 -12.17 -21.46
N VAL A 349 -20.70 -12.00 -22.55
CA VAL A 349 -22.13 -11.65 -22.51
C VAL A 349 -22.98 -12.75 -23.12
N LYS A 350 -24.11 -13.02 -22.49
CA LYS A 350 -25.12 -13.92 -23.02
C LYS A 350 -25.85 -13.22 -24.17
N LYS A 351 -25.80 -13.80 -25.37
CA LYS A 351 -26.61 -13.41 -26.53
C LYS A 351 -27.52 -14.56 -26.91
N THR A 352 -28.71 -14.23 -27.39
CA THR A 352 -29.61 -15.19 -28.00
C THR A 352 -29.32 -15.25 -29.49
N GLU A 353 -28.90 -16.40 -29.96
CA GLU A 353 -28.75 -16.72 -31.37
C GLU A 353 -29.98 -17.49 -31.83
N LYS A 354 -30.57 -17.08 -32.95
CA LYS A 354 -31.71 -17.76 -33.55
C LYS A 354 -31.20 -18.58 -34.73
N ASN A 355 -31.49 -19.87 -34.75
CA ASN A 355 -31.23 -20.68 -35.93
C ASN A 355 -32.20 -20.26 -37.04
N ASP A 356 -31.67 -19.78 -38.16
CA ASP A 356 -32.47 -19.26 -39.28
C ASP A 356 -33.31 -20.34 -39.98
N TRP A 357 -32.93 -21.62 -39.86
CA TRP A 357 -33.66 -22.73 -40.49
C TRP A 357 -34.68 -23.38 -39.56
N THR A 358 -34.41 -23.51 -38.26
CA THR A 358 -35.30 -24.18 -37.31
C THR A 358 -36.13 -23.22 -36.45
N GLY A 359 -35.74 -21.94 -36.40
CA GLY A 359 -36.35 -20.93 -35.54
C GLY A 359 -36.01 -21.08 -34.04
N GLU A 360 -35.21 -22.09 -33.68
CA GLU A 360 -34.79 -22.37 -32.32
C GLU A 360 -33.87 -21.27 -31.79
N GLN A 361 -34.07 -20.88 -30.52
CA GLN A 361 -33.27 -19.87 -29.85
C GLN A 361 -32.31 -20.54 -28.88
N THR A 362 -31.01 -20.37 -29.13
CA THR A 362 -29.93 -20.86 -28.27
C THR A 362 -29.20 -19.70 -27.62
N LEU A 363 -28.83 -19.89 -26.35
CA LEU A 363 -28.12 -18.88 -25.58
C LEU A 363 -26.61 -19.15 -25.70
N ILE A 364 -25.89 -18.25 -26.36
CA ILE A 364 -24.45 -18.32 -26.55
C ILE A 364 -23.74 -17.26 -25.70
N ASN A 365 -22.52 -17.55 -25.26
CA ASN A 365 -21.66 -16.56 -24.61
C ASN A 365 -20.73 -15.96 -25.67
N VAL A 366 -20.80 -14.64 -25.83
CA VAL A 366 -20.01 -13.89 -26.80
C VAL A 366 -19.06 -12.95 -26.06
N PRO A 367 -17.77 -12.93 -26.39
CA PRO A 367 -16.83 -11.99 -25.80
C PRO A 367 -17.09 -10.57 -26.30
N VAL A 368 -17.15 -9.60 -25.38
CA VAL A 368 -17.26 -8.18 -25.68
C VAL A 368 -16.27 -7.37 -24.86
N TYR A 369 -15.69 -6.34 -25.47
CA TYR A 369 -14.96 -5.32 -24.73
C TYR A 369 -15.91 -4.26 -24.20
N SER A 370 -15.73 -3.91 -22.93
CA SER A 370 -16.48 -2.83 -22.27
C SER A 370 -15.49 -1.77 -21.81
N LEU A 371 -15.84 -0.51 -22.05
CA LEU A 371 -15.01 0.65 -21.75
C LEU A 371 -15.61 1.42 -20.59
N ARG A 372 -14.75 1.85 -19.66
CA ARG A 372 -15.11 2.75 -18.57
C ARG A 372 -14.12 3.90 -18.44
N VAL A 373 -14.60 5.06 -18.01
CA VAL A 373 -13.76 6.20 -17.63
C VAL A 373 -14.06 6.58 -16.19
N TYR A 374 -13.02 6.77 -15.39
CA TYR A 374 -13.11 7.11 -13.98
C TYR A 374 -12.44 8.47 -13.70
N ASN A 375 -13.16 9.34 -13.02
CA ASN A 375 -12.62 10.59 -12.50
C ASN A 375 -12.36 10.47 -10.99
N TRP A 376 -11.31 11.12 -10.49
CA TRP A 376 -11.02 11.18 -9.06
C TRP A 376 -11.60 12.46 -8.47
N ASN A 377 -12.45 12.33 -7.45
CA ASN A 377 -13.16 13.46 -6.84
C ASN A 377 -12.51 13.97 -5.53
N GLY A 378 -11.25 13.66 -5.28
CA GLY A 378 -10.57 13.95 -4.01
C GLY A 378 -10.61 12.81 -2.99
N SER A 379 -11.43 11.79 -3.21
CA SER A 379 -11.52 10.64 -2.29
C SER A 379 -11.62 9.32 -3.01
N ILE A 380 -12.49 9.21 -4.02
CA ILE A 380 -12.74 7.96 -4.74
C ILE A 380 -12.60 8.13 -6.24
N ALA A 381 -12.30 7.03 -6.93
CA ALA A 381 -12.38 6.93 -8.38
C ALA A 381 -13.83 6.64 -8.79
N LYS A 382 -14.55 7.66 -9.24
CA LYS A 382 -15.96 7.58 -9.66
C LYS A 382 -16.03 7.28 -11.16
N CYS A 383 -16.75 6.22 -11.53
CA CYS A 383 -17.03 5.94 -12.95
C CYS A 383 -17.97 7.03 -13.51
N ILE A 384 -17.51 7.74 -14.54
CA ILE A 384 -18.23 8.86 -15.19
C ILE A 384 -18.67 8.54 -16.63
N PHE A 385 -18.19 7.43 -17.19
CA PHE A 385 -18.62 6.95 -18.50
C PHE A 385 -18.54 5.44 -18.57
N THR A 386 -19.56 4.81 -19.15
CA THR A 386 -19.58 3.37 -19.44
C THR A 386 -20.09 3.16 -20.86
N ARG A 387 -19.42 2.27 -21.59
CA ARG A 387 -19.86 1.78 -22.89
C ARG A 387 -19.71 0.26 -22.94
N ASP A 388 -20.85 -0.41 -23.01
CA ASP A 388 -20.88 -1.83 -23.34
C ASP A 388 -20.77 -1.97 -24.86
N GLN A 389 -19.71 -2.63 -25.33
CA GLN A 389 -19.29 -2.74 -26.73
C GLN A 389 -18.59 -1.49 -27.28
N ILE A 390 -17.40 -1.73 -27.84
CA ILE A 390 -16.56 -0.73 -28.51
C ILE A 390 -16.76 -0.79 -30.04
N CYS A 391 -15.90 -0.12 -30.81
CA CYS A 391 -16.03 -0.06 -32.26
C CYS A 391 -15.70 -1.42 -32.90
N GLN A 392 -16.40 -1.71 -33.99
CA GLN A 392 -16.19 -2.83 -34.91
C GLN A 392 -16.07 -2.26 -36.33
N PRO A 393 -15.49 -2.97 -37.31
CA PRO A 393 -15.55 -2.57 -38.71
C PRO A 393 -16.98 -2.70 -39.26
N PHE A 394 -17.31 -1.93 -40.30
CA PHE A 394 -18.58 -2.10 -40.99
C PHE A 394 -18.46 -3.25 -41.99
N THR A 395 -19.03 -4.41 -41.72
CA THR A 395 -18.92 -5.55 -42.64
C THR A 395 -20.22 -6.36 -42.67
N ASP A 396 -20.41 -7.07 -43.77
CA ASP A 396 -21.49 -8.05 -43.93
C ASP A 396 -21.14 -9.40 -43.27
N ASP A 397 -19.86 -9.60 -42.92
CA ASP A 397 -19.36 -10.77 -42.21
C ASP A 397 -19.34 -10.53 -40.69
N GLU A 398 -20.32 -11.10 -39.98
CA GLU A 398 -20.42 -10.99 -38.52
C GLU A 398 -19.20 -11.53 -37.78
N GLU A 399 -18.53 -12.55 -38.32
CA GLU A 399 -17.34 -13.12 -37.72
C GLU A 399 -16.19 -12.09 -37.76
N THR A 400 -15.96 -11.46 -38.92
CA THR A 400 -14.97 -10.39 -39.06
C THR A 400 -15.29 -9.18 -38.15
N ALA A 401 -16.57 -8.81 -38.03
CA ALA A 401 -17.00 -7.72 -37.15
C ALA A 401 -16.71 -8.02 -35.67
N GLN A 402 -16.97 -9.25 -35.23
CA GLN A 402 -16.71 -9.68 -33.85
C GLN A 402 -15.22 -9.84 -33.56
N ASN A 403 -14.45 -10.27 -34.55
CA ASN A 403 -13.02 -10.53 -34.42
C ASN A 403 -12.16 -9.27 -34.43
N THR A 404 -12.63 -8.16 -34.99
CA THR A 404 -11.90 -6.88 -35.04
C THR A 404 -12.57 -5.84 -34.15
N GLN A 405 -11.99 -5.56 -32.99
CA GLN A 405 -12.53 -4.61 -32.02
C GLN A 405 -11.49 -3.56 -31.65
N PHE A 406 -11.90 -2.29 -31.63
CA PHE A 406 -11.02 -1.16 -31.36
C PHE A 406 -11.79 0.00 -30.72
N TYR A 407 -11.06 0.94 -30.13
CA TYR A 407 -11.61 2.22 -29.73
C TYR A 407 -10.82 3.37 -30.37
N ILE A 408 -11.47 4.53 -30.47
CA ILE A 408 -10.92 5.70 -31.16
C ILE A 408 -10.88 6.85 -30.17
N LEU A 409 -9.72 7.51 -30.12
CA LEU A 409 -9.53 8.78 -29.42
C LEU A 409 -9.34 9.89 -30.45
N ARG A 410 -9.85 11.08 -30.16
CA ARG A 410 -9.63 12.28 -30.96
C ARG A 410 -8.98 13.36 -30.11
N LYS A 411 -7.84 13.87 -30.55
CA LYS A 411 -7.19 15.05 -29.98
C LYS A 411 -7.92 16.31 -30.42
N SER A 412 -8.37 17.10 -29.45
CA SER A 412 -9.04 18.38 -29.65
C SER A 412 -8.33 19.46 -28.83
N GLY A 413 -7.18 19.92 -29.33
CA GLY A 413 -6.31 20.86 -28.61
C GLY A 413 -5.62 20.18 -27.42
N LYS A 414 -5.90 20.65 -26.20
CA LYS A 414 -5.45 20.00 -24.95
C LYS A 414 -6.36 18.86 -24.49
N LYS A 415 -7.55 18.75 -25.08
CA LYS A 415 -8.58 17.79 -24.70
C LYS A 415 -8.49 16.52 -25.54
N THR A 416 -9.04 15.45 -25.01
CA THR A 416 -9.21 14.19 -25.74
C THR A 416 -10.69 13.84 -25.75
N ASP A 417 -11.24 13.48 -26.91
CA ASP A 417 -12.62 13.02 -27.04
C ASP A 417 -12.66 11.50 -27.30
N LEU A 418 -13.70 10.81 -26.84
CA LEU A 418 -13.97 9.42 -27.17
C LEU A 418 -14.82 9.34 -28.45
N CYS A 419 -14.42 8.52 -29.41
CA CYS A 419 -15.19 8.34 -30.64
C CYS A 419 -15.67 6.89 -30.77
N PHE A 420 -16.93 6.71 -31.18
CA PHE A 420 -17.54 5.40 -31.36
C PHE A 420 -18.30 5.29 -32.66
N ASN A 421 -18.00 4.24 -33.42
CA ASN A 421 -18.82 3.78 -34.52
C ASN A 421 -19.63 2.56 -34.07
N ALA A 422 -20.92 2.55 -34.38
CA ALA A 422 -21.84 1.48 -34.02
C ALA A 422 -22.72 1.13 -35.22
N TYR A 423 -22.90 -0.18 -35.43
CA TYR A 423 -23.69 -0.69 -36.52
C TYR A 423 -24.74 -1.64 -35.96
N ARG A 424 -26.00 -1.42 -36.33
CA ARG A 424 -27.11 -2.31 -36.00
C ARG A 424 -27.68 -2.82 -37.31
N ARG A 425 -27.59 -4.12 -37.53
CA ARG A 425 -28.10 -4.78 -38.73
C ARG A 425 -29.28 -5.65 -38.34
N GLU A 426 -30.38 -5.52 -39.07
CA GLU A 426 -31.55 -6.39 -38.94
C GLU A 426 -31.65 -7.35 -40.14
N SER A 427 -31.21 -6.89 -41.32
CA SER A 427 -30.98 -7.71 -42.51
C SER A 427 -30.00 -7.01 -43.46
N GLN A 428 -29.66 -7.64 -44.58
CA GLN A 428 -28.93 -6.95 -45.66
C GLN A 428 -29.69 -5.75 -46.24
N SER A 429 -31.02 -5.73 -46.10
CA SER A 429 -31.88 -4.66 -46.60
C SER A 429 -32.23 -3.61 -45.55
N VAL A 430 -31.90 -3.84 -44.26
CA VAL A 430 -32.26 -2.95 -43.15
C VAL A 430 -31.12 -2.88 -42.15
N TYR A 431 -30.45 -1.72 -42.09
CA TYR A 431 -29.40 -1.47 -41.10
C TYR A 431 -29.26 0.02 -40.75
N THR A 432 -28.69 0.27 -39.57
CA THR A 432 -28.35 1.60 -39.08
C THR A 432 -26.85 1.67 -38.79
N ALA A 433 -26.20 2.71 -39.29
CA ALA A 433 -24.83 3.07 -38.97
C ALA A 433 -24.83 4.39 -38.18
N ALA A 434 -24.14 4.43 -37.05
CA ALA A 434 -24.00 5.63 -36.22
C ALA A 434 -22.53 5.88 -35.86
N SER A 435 -22.14 7.15 -35.84
CA SER A 435 -20.82 7.62 -35.43
C SER A 435 -20.95 8.79 -34.48
N ARG A 436 -20.29 8.71 -33.32
CA ARG A 436 -20.44 9.67 -32.24
C ARG A 436 -19.12 10.11 -31.66
N ILE A 437 -19.03 11.38 -31.30
CA ILE A 437 -17.92 11.94 -30.49
C ILE A 437 -18.48 12.36 -29.14
N PHE A 438 -17.90 11.81 -28.08
CA PHE A 438 -18.20 12.12 -26.70
C PHE A 438 -17.08 12.97 -26.11
N ARG A 439 -17.46 14.10 -25.51
CA ARG A 439 -16.55 15.04 -24.87
C ARG A 439 -16.87 15.15 -23.39
N LEU A 440 -15.85 15.10 -22.56
CA LEU A 440 -15.97 15.40 -21.14
C LEU A 440 -16.22 16.89 -20.93
N LYS A 441 -17.29 17.22 -20.21
CA LYS A 441 -17.65 18.59 -19.80
C LYS A 441 -18.10 18.57 -18.34
N GLY A 442 -17.28 19.12 -17.45
CA GLY A 442 -17.47 18.92 -16.01
C GLY A 442 -17.29 17.44 -15.68
N GLU A 443 -18.19 16.86 -14.89
CA GLU A 443 -18.08 15.44 -14.48
C GLU A 443 -18.74 14.43 -15.44
N GLN A 444 -19.21 14.85 -16.62
CA GLN A 444 -19.98 13.97 -17.52
C GLN A 444 -19.55 14.08 -18.98
N PHE A 445 -19.57 12.95 -19.66
CA PHE A 445 -19.42 12.90 -21.11
C PHE A 445 -20.74 13.27 -21.80
N SER A 446 -20.64 14.11 -22.81
CA SER A 446 -21.77 14.55 -23.64
C SER A 446 -21.45 14.35 -25.12
N VAL A 447 -22.47 14.05 -25.92
CA VAL A 447 -22.32 13.90 -27.38
C VAL A 447 -22.17 15.29 -27.99
N VAL A 448 -21.07 15.51 -28.71
CA VAL A 448 -20.77 16.78 -29.41
C VAL A 448 -20.79 16.64 -30.94
N TYR A 449 -21.00 15.41 -31.41
CA TYR A 449 -21.18 15.05 -32.81
C TYR A 449 -21.95 13.74 -32.87
N ASP A 450 -23.00 13.69 -33.67
CA ASP A 450 -23.76 12.47 -33.98
C ASP A 450 -24.02 12.41 -35.49
N ALA A 451 -23.42 11.44 -36.18
CA ALA A 451 -23.75 11.13 -37.57
C ALA A 451 -24.48 9.79 -37.60
N LYS A 452 -25.62 9.75 -38.28
CA LYS A 452 -26.42 8.52 -38.43
C LYS A 452 -26.85 8.35 -39.87
N MET A 453 -26.76 7.12 -40.37
CA MET A 453 -27.30 6.70 -41.65
C MET A 453 -28.19 5.49 -41.44
N GLU A 454 -29.41 5.57 -41.96
CA GLU A 454 -30.38 4.48 -41.97
C GLU A 454 -30.55 3.99 -43.41
N TYR A 455 -30.41 2.68 -43.59
CA TYR A 455 -30.67 2.03 -44.86
C TYR A 455 -31.88 1.12 -44.72
N GLU A 456 -32.88 1.33 -45.56
CA GLU A 456 -34.10 0.54 -45.59
C GLU A 456 -34.52 0.30 -47.05
N TYR A 457 -34.47 -0.97 -47.48
CA TYR A 457 -34.92 -1.45 -48.79
C TYR A 457 -34.45 -0.60 -49.98
N GLY A 458 -33.17 -0.21 -49.99
CA GLY A 458 -32.56 0.58 -51.07
C GLY A 458 -32.55 2.09 -50.84
N TYR A 459 -33.26 2.57 -49.83
CA TYR A 459 -33.31 3.99 -49.47
C TYR A 459 -32.33 4.30 -48.33
N LYS A 460 -31.56 5.37 -48.48
CA LYS A 460 -30.65 5.89 -47.45
C LYS A 460 -31.19 7.20 -46.90
N THR A 461 -31.31 7.27 -45.58
CA THR A 461 -31.66 8.49 -44.85
C THR A 461 -30.50 8.90 -43.97
N TYR A 462 -30.12 10.17 -44.04
CA TYR A 462 -28.93 10.71 -43.38
C TYR A 462 -29.31 11.73 -42.32
N TYR A 463 -28.61 11.68 -41.20
CA TYR A 463 -28.80 12.61 -40.08
C TYR A 463 -27.47 13.11 -39.56
N LEU A 464 -27.42 14.39 -39.21
CA LEU A 464 -26.33 15.02 -38.47
C LEU A 464 -26.92 15.73 -37.26
N ASP A 465 -26.39 15.43 -36.08
CA ASP A 465 -26.78 15.99 -34.79
C ASP A 465 -28.29 15.90 -34.51
N GLY A 466 -28.91 14.81 -35.00
CA GLY A 466 -30.35 14.52 -34.87
C GLY A 466 -31.24 15.11 -35.98
N GLU A 467 -30.69 15.93 -36.88
CA GLU A 467 -31.44 16.55 -37.97
C GLU A 467 -31.23 15.81 -39.29
N SER A 468 -32.31 15.63 -40.06
CA SER A 468 -32.21 15.01 -41.39
C SER A 468 -31.51 15.95 -42.37
N VAL A 469 -30.55 15.42 -43.13
CA VAL A 469 -29.75 16.18 -44.09
C VAL A 469 -29.69 15.50 -45.45
N TYR A 470 -29.36 16.26 -46.49
CA TYR A 470 -29.07 15.69 -47.80
C TYR A 470 -27.76 14.90 -47.79
N GLU A 471 -27.68 13.88 -48.66
CA GLU A 471 -26.48 13.05 -48.84
C GLU A 471 -25.21 13.89 -49.09
N SER A 472 -25.30 14.95 -49.89
CA SER A 472 -24.15 15.84 -50.15
C SER A 472 -23.61 16.52 -48.89
N THR A 473 -24.50 16.88 -47.96
CA THR A 473 -24.12 17.46 -46.66
C THR A 473 -23.51 16.40 -45.77
N PHE A 474 -24.09 15.20 -45.76
CA PHE A 474 -23.55 14.06 -45.02
C PHE A 474 -22.17 13.63 -45.53
N ASN A 475 -21.95 13.54 -46.82
CA ASN A 475 -20.66 13.15 -47.39
C ASN A 475 -19.53 14.13 -47.04
N THR A 476 -19.85 15.37 -46.70
CA THR A 476 -18.87 16.39 -46.28
C THR A 476 -18.54 16.30 -44.79
N ARG A 477 -19.47 15.85 -43.93
CA ARG A 477 -19.36 15.98 -42.46
C ARG A 477 -19.57 14.68 -41.69
N GLY A 478 -20.31 13.73 -42.23
CA GLY A 478 -20.73 12.47 -41.61
C GLY A 478 -19.60 11.44 -41.42
N TYR A 479 -18.50 11.58 -42.16
CA TYR A 479 -17.32 10.73 -42.09
C TYR A 479 -16.21 11.33 -41.21
N THR A 480 -16.56 12.19 -40.25
CA THR A 480 -15.56 12.86 -39.37
C THR A 480 -14.76 11.86 -38.52
N VAL A 481 -15.37 10.76 -38.07
CA VAL A 481 -14.71 9.75 -37.24
C VAL A 481 -14.14 8.64 -38.14
N PRO A 482 -12.87 8.24 -37.94
CA PRO A 482 -12.22 7.17 -38.72
C PRO A 482 -13.02 5.89 -38.77
N TYR A 483 -12.90 5.16 -39.89
CA TYR A 483 -13.52 3.85 -40.11
C TYR A 483 -15.06 3.83 -40.04
N PHE A 484 -15.71 4.99 -40.05
CA PHE A 484 -17.15 5.03 -40.16
C PHE A 484 -17.58 4.57 -41.55
N MET A 485 -18.34 3.47 -41.61
CA MET A 485 -18.71 2.77 -42.85
C MET A 485 -17.51 2.43 -43.76
N ASN A 486 -16.39 2.00 -43.17
CA ASN A 486 -15.13 1.67 -43.85
C ASN A 486 -14.51 2.82 -44.66
N ASP A 487 -14.75 4.06 -44.27
CA ASP A 487 -13.95 5.17 -44.81
C ASP A 487 -12.46 4.92 -44.54
N ALA A 488 -11.63 5.19 -45.55
CA ALA A 488 -10.24 4.75 -45.59
C ALA A 488 -9.30 5.84 -45.08
N GLY A 489 -8.48 5.49 -44.09
CA GLY A 489 -7.43 6.35 -43.56
C GLY A 489 -7.93 7.36 -42.53
N TYR A 490 -6.99 7.93 -41.78
CA TYR A 490 -7.24 9.01 -40.84
C TYR A 490 -5.96 9.80 -40.57
N ASP A 491 -6.12 11.04 -40.10
CA ASP A 491 -5.00 11.85 -39.63
C ASP A 491 -4.51 11.33 -38.26
N ALA A 492 -3.36 10.65 -38.25
CA ALA A 492 -2.75 10.12 -37.03
C ALA A 492 -2.24 11.20 -36.05
N GLY A 493 -2.18 12.47 -36.46
CA GLY A 493 -1.95 13.60 -35.57
C GLY A 493 -3.20 14.06 -34.81
N VAL A 494 -4.40 13.68 -35.32
CA VAL A 494 -5.70 14.04 -34.75
C VAL A 494 -6.37 12.85 -34.08
N PHE A 495 -6.26 11.65 -34.65
CA PHE A 495 -6.93 10.46 -34.14
C PHE A 495 -5.92 9.39 -33.75
N THR A 496 -6.26 8.67 -32.68
CA THR A 496 -5.55 7.45 -32.25
C THR A 496 -6.54 6.31 -32.30
N VAL A 497 -6.22 5.25 -33.04
CA VAL A 497 -7.02 4.03 -33.10
C VAL A 497 -6.28 2.92 -32.39
N VAL A 498 -6.94 2.31 -31.40
CA VAL A 498 -6.34 1.26 -30.57
C VAL A 498 -7.09 -0.05 -30.74
N TYR A 499 -6.42 -1.01 -31.38
CA TYR A 499 -6.93 -2.35 -31.61
C TYR A 499 -6.77 -3.23 -30.36
N LEU A 500 -7.83 -3.93 -29.99
CA LEU A 500 -7.88 -4.90 -28.90
C LEU A 500 -8.08 -6.32 -29.39
N SER A 501 -8.66 -6.49 -30.58
CA SER A 501 -8.66 -7.75 -31.32
C SER A 501 -8.58 -7.49 -32.82
N GLY A 502 -8.02 -8.44 -33.56
CA GLY A 502 -7.92 -8.36 -35.00
C GLY A 502 -7.11 -9.48 -35.63
N ASP A 503 -7.09 -9.45 -36.96
CA ASP A 503 -6.30 -10.37 -37.78
C ASP A 503 -4.78 -10.17 -37.61
N LYS A 504 -4.01 -10.94 -38.39
CA LYS A 504 -2.56 -10.93 -38.37
C LYS A 504 -1.94 -9.53 -38.58
N THR A 505 -2.63 -8.60 -39.25
CA THR A 505 -2.09 -7.26 -39.51
C THR A 505 -2.02 -6.39 -38.25
N HIS A 506 -2.83 -6.70 -37.24
CA HIS A 506 -2.92 -5.93 -35.99
C HIS A 506 -2.27 -6.63 -34.79
N GLN A 507 -1.87 -7.90 -34.92
CA GLN A 507 -1.42 -8.73 -33.79
C GLN A 507 -0.22 -8.15 -33.02
N ASP A 508 0.74 -7.53 -33.70
CA ASP A 508 1.90 -6.95 -33.02
C ASP A 508 1.51 -5.76 -32.12
N ALA A 509 0.62 -4.90 -32.63
CA ALA A 509 0.07 -3.79 -31.86
C ALA A 509 -0.76 -4.29 -30.67
N ILE A 510 -1.60 -5.30 -30.89
CA ILE A 510 -2.42 -5.95 -29.84
C ILE A 510 -1.52 -6.60 -28.78
N ARG A 511 -0.44 -7.28 -29.18
CA ARG A 511 0.51 -7.90 -28.26
C ARG A 511 1.26 -6.87 -27.42
N SER A 512 1.69 -5.77 -28.04
CA SER A 512 2.38 -4.67 -27.34
C SER A 512 1.51 -4.04 -26.25
N ARG A 513 0.17 -4.11 -26.40
CA ARG A 513 -0.80 -3.53 -25.47
C ARG A 513 -0.69 -4.13 -24.06
N VAL A 514 -0.40 -5.43 -23.95
CA VAL A 514 -0.21 -6.09 -22.66
C VAL A 514 0.93 -5.42 -21.89
N SER A 515 2.06 -5.13 -22.56
CA SER A 515 3.17 -4.43 -21.94
C SER A 515 2.83 -3.01 -21.51
N THR A 516 2.08 -2.27 -22.33
CA THR A 516 1.63 -0.91 -22.00
C THR A 516 0.69 -0.89 -20.81
N VAL A 517 -0.25 -1.84 -20.72
CA VAL A 517 -1.15 -1.96 -19.56
C VAL A 517 -0.34 -2.17 -18.30
N GLU A 518 0.57 -3.14 -18.30
CA GLU A 518 1.41 -3.42 -17.12
C GLU A 518 2.23 -2.20 -16.69
N GLN A 519 2.81 -1.45 -17.63
CA GLN A 519 3.55 -0.23 -17.34
C GLN A 519 2.66 0.83 -16.68
N HIS A 520 1.43 0.99 -17.17
CA HIS A 520 0.49 1.95 -16.56
C HIS A 520 0.02 1.49 -15.18
N ILE A 521 -0.24 0.21 -14.98
CA ILE A 521 -0.55 -0.33 -13.65
C ILE A 521 0.63 -0.09 -12.68
N GLN A 522 1.87 -0.34 -13.12
CA GLN A 522 3.07 -0.07 -12.33
C GLN A 522 3.21 1.42 -11.99
N SER A 523 2.80 2.33 -12.88
CA SER A 523 2.83 3.76 -12.59
C SER A 523 1.81 4.20 -11.53
N LEU A 524 0.73 3.44 -11.37
CA LEU A 524 -0.27 3.61 -10.31
C LEU A 524 0.18 2.96 -8.99
N ASN A 525 0.78 1.78 -9.07
CA ASN A 525 1.35 1.08 -7.92
C ASN A 525 2.69 0.40 -8.29
N ASP A 526 3.79 0.97 -7.80
CA ASP A 526 5.15 0.47 -8.03
C ASP A 526 5.39 -0.95 -7.47
N GLU A 527 4.51 -1.46 -6.60
CA GLU A 527 4.55 -2.82 -6.06
C GLU A 527 3.85 -3.86 -6.96
N TYR A 528 3.18 -3.41 -8.01
CA TYR A 528 2.52 -4.30 -8.96
C TYR A 528 3.55 -5.14 -9.73
N VAL A 529 3.43 -6.47 -9.60
CA VAL A 529 4.27 -7.41 -10.33
C VAL A 529 3.42 -8.13 -11.37
N PRO A 530 3.62 -7.85 -12.67
CA PRO A 530 2.86 -8.48 -13.75
C PRO A 530 2.94 -10.00 -13.75
N GLU A 531 1.83 -10.67 -14.01
CA GLU A 531 1.74 -12.14 -14.07
C GLU A 531 2.77 -12.78 -15.01
N ARG A 532 3.14 -12.12 -16.12
CA ARG A 532 4.14 -12.64 -17.06
C ARG A 532 5.57 -12.61 -16.55
N LEU A 533 5.96 -11.59 -15.75
CA LEU A 533 7.30 -11.49 -15.15
C LEU A 533 7.45 -12.45 -13.97
N GLN A 534 6.31 -12.71 -13.37
CA GLN A 534 6.05 -13.78 -12.44
C GLN A 534 6.28 -15.19 -13.06
N ASN A 535 6.22 -15.35 -14.39
CA ASN A 535 6.44 -16.59 -15.15
C ASN A 535 7.88 -16.76 -15.72
N VAL A 536 8.83 -15.85 -15.45
CA VAL A 536 10.23 -15.95 -15.95
C VAL A 536 11.19 -16.55 -14.90
N ASN A 537 10.69 -16.94 -13.72
CA ASN A 537 11.51 -17.52 -12.65
C ASN A 537 11.10 -18.94 -12.28
#